data_AF-A0A948E297-F1
#
_entry.id   AF-A0A948E297-F1
#
_cell.length_a   1.000
_cell.length_b   1.000
_cell.length_c   1.000
_cell.angle_alpha   90.00
_cell.angle_beta   90.00
_cell.angle_gamma   90.00
#
_symmetry.space_group_name_H-M   'P 1'
#
loop_
_entity.id
_entity.type
_entity.pdbx_description
1 polymer ?
#
loop_
_entity_poly.entity_id
_entity_poly.type
_entity_poly.pdbx_seq_one_letter_code
_entity_poly.pdbx_strand_id
1 'polypeptide(L)'
;MRLEKIQSLSRKEILYILKIISPEEVFPYRSATMESLQEMFYSSLSYLVAGEPLDIWEVELRFYSRLSVLLGTGEHQDPEKWSEMLFCALGEMVLSELKPVLEVAKFMAWADGRFVSNELAVFDVIFSQLKLLRNYKKSIVDICMNPMPAGTLKADLAPYRTNSTKSEMLLAFAWAIAMVDLETHETEIKAYDSLALMLDITDELKQAVKDKVTKNWISLSTDKKTTDKSRMVVLSSGMDEYIKQMIGMDVYQVFTGVSGESDYSNVDFEEKFNSLTLFSKISMLCRPELTLLDRIVLMLAMILAEK
;
A
#
# COMPACT_ATOMS: atom_id res chain seq x y z
N MET A 1 17.56 -30.20 5.84
CA MET A 1 17.32 -28.92 6.54
C MET A 1 16.33 -27.97 5.81
N ARG A 2 15.49 -28.43 4.87
CA ARG A 2 14.60 -27.53 4.09
C ARG A 2 13.12 -27.98 4.02
N LEU A 3 12.75 -29.10 4.65
CA LEU A 3 11.37 -29.63 4.75
C LEU A 3 10.73 -29.46 6.16
N GLU A 4 11.52 -29.11 7.16
CA GLU A 4 11.06 -28.97 8.57
C GLU A 4 10.12 -27.76 8.76
N LYS A 5 10.16 -26.76 7.87
CA LYS A 5 9.29 -25.58 7.95
C LYS A 5 7.84 -25.84 7.52
N ILE A 6 7.60 -26.83 6.66
CA ILE A 6 6.23 -27.26 6.30
C ILE A 6 5.64 -28.13 7.41
N GLN A 7 6.51 -28.85 8.14
CA GLN A 7 6.13 -29.58 9.36
C GLN A 7 5.75 -28.65 10.53
N SER A 8 6.26 -27.41 10.55
CA SER A 8 5.83 -26.39 11.53
C SER A 8 4.52 -25.68 11.19
N LEU A 9 3.95 -25.93 10.00
CA LEU A 9 2.66 -25.36 9.62
C LEU A 9 1.55 -26.00 10.42
N SER A 10 0.61 -25.19 10.90
CA SER A 10 -0.64 -25.69 11.43
C SER A 10 -1.45 -26.32 10.29
N ARG A 11 -2.27 -27.30 10.66
CA ARG A 11 -3.22 -27.95 9.73
C ARG A 11 -4.09 -26.95 8.97
N LYS A 12 -4.48 -25.85 9.63
CA LYS A 12 -5.33 -24.81 9.05
C LYS A 12 -4.62 -24.08 7.90
N GLU A 13 -3.33 -23.80 8.04
CA GLU A 13 -2.51 -23.15 7.01
C GLU A 13 -2.32 -24.05 5.80
N ILE A 14 -2.04 -25.34 5.99
CA ILE A 14 -1.87 -26.28 4.87
C ILE A 14 -3.18 -26.46 4.09
N LEU A 15 -4.30 -26.63 4.80
CA LEU A 15 -5.63 -26.72 4.19
C LEU A 15 -5.98 -25.47 3.39
N TYR A 16 -5.62 -24.30 3.92
CA TYR A 16 -5.86 -23.02 3.26
C TYR A 16 -5.09 -22.91 1.95
N ILE A 17 -3.79 -23.25 1.95
CA ILE A 17 -2.96 -23.14 0.75
C ILE A 17 -3.40 -24.18 -0.29
N LEU A 18 -3.68 -25.42 0.13
CA LEU A 18 -4.18 -26.47 -0.75
C LEU A 18 -5.47 -26.13 -1.48
N LYS A 19 -6.40 -25.48 -0.79
CA LYS A 19 -7.66 -25.01 -1.39
C LYS A 19 -7.42 -24.01 -2.52
N ILE A 20 -6.29 -23.29 -2.45
CA ILE A 20 -5.90 -22.26 -3.42
C ILE A 20 -5.14 -22.89 -4.60
N ILE A 21 -4.19 -23.79 -4.34
CA ILE A 21 -3.26 -24.32 -5.37
C ILE A 21 -3.68 -25.63 -6.02
N SER A 22 -4.65 -26.36 -5.46
CA SER A 22 -5.12 -27.62 -6.03
C SER A 22 -6.11 -27.34 -7.17
N PRO A 23 -6.03 -28.06 -8.30
CA PRO A 23 -7.12 -28.08 -9.28
C PRO A 23 -8.42 -28.42 -8.56
N GLU A 24 -9.49 -27.67 -8.83
CA GLU A 24 -10.76 -27.85 -8.12
C GLU A 24 -11.31 -29.26 -8.33
N GLU A 25 -11.85 -29.81 -7.24
CA GLU A 25 -12.27 -31.21 -7.03
C GLU A 25 -11.12 -32.18 -6.77
N VAL A 26 -11.39 -33.31 -6.10
CA VAL A 26 -10.42 -34.34 -5.69
C VAL A 26 -9.69 -34.08 -4.35
N PHE A 27 -10.42 -33.91 -3.23
CA PHE A 27 -10.19 -34.64 -1.95
C PHE A 27 -11.04 -34.06 -0.80
N PRO A 28 -11.56 -34.88 0.13
CA PRO A 28 -12.20 -34.40 1.35
C PRO A 28 -11.14 -33.88 2.35
N TYR A 29 -10.69 -32.64 2.14
CA TYR A 29 -9.69 -31.92 2.95
C TYR A 29 -9.95 -31.99 4.47
N ARG A 30 -11.22 -32.12 4.89
CA ARG A 30 -11.60 -32.17 6.31
C ARG A 30 -11.16 -33.47 7.01
N SER A 31 -11.07 -34.60 6.30
CA SER A 31 -10.71 -35.92 6.86
C SER A 31 -9.27 -36.37 6.58
N ALA A 32 -8.50 -35.61 5.78
CA ALA A 32 -7.11 -35.89 5.45
C ALA A 32 -6.21 -35.81 6.70
N THR A 33 -5.21 -36.67 6.90
CA THR A 33 -4.22 -36.53 7.98
C THR A 33 -3.24 -35.38 7.68
N MET A 34 -2.52 -34.88 8.69
CA MET A 34 -1.54 -33.79 8.46
C MET A 34 -0.46 -34.16 7.44
N GLU A 35 0.00 -35.41 7.47
CA GLU A 35 0.97 -35.97 6.54
C GLU A 35 0.42 -35.97 5.10
N SER A 36 -0.82 -36.43 4.89
CA SER A 36 -1.46 -36.41 3.57
C SER A 36 -1.71 -35.00 3.02
N LEU A 37 -1.96 -34.02 3.89
CA LEU A 37 -2.09 -32.62 3.48
C LEU A 37 -0.74 -32.03 3.05
N GLN A 38 0.35 -32.38 3.73
CA GLN A 38 1.69 -31.95 3.32
C GLN A 38 2.06 -32.53 1.97
N GLU A 39 1.85 -33.83 1.74
CA GLU A 39 2.12 -34.48 0.46
C GLU A 39 1.33 -33.85 -0.70
N MET A 40 0.05 -33.57 -0.47
CA MET A 40 -0.79 -32.90 -1.46
C MET A 40 -0.31 -31.49 -1.74
N PHE A 41 0.15 -30.76 -0.72
CA PHE A 41 0.69 -29.41 -0.87
C PHE A 41 1.90 -29.42 -1.80
N TYR A 42 2.81 -30.38 -1.60
CA TYR A 42 3.96 -30.56 -2.48
C TYR A 42 3.56 -30.96 -3.91
N SER A 43 2.57 -31.85 -4.06
CA SER A 43 2.16 -32.32 -5.39
C SER A 43 1.46 -31.21 -6.20
N SER A 44 0.56 -30.44 -5.58
CA SER A 44 -0.12 -29.30 -6.22
C SER A 44 0.85 -28.18 -6.59
N LEU A 45 1.85 -27.90 -5.74
CA LEU A 45 2.93 -26.99 -6.10
C LEU A 45 3.74 -27.50 -7.30
N SER A 46 4.10 -28.79 -7.30
CA SER A 46 4.90 -29.40 -8.39
C SER A 46 4.13 -29.39 -9.71
N TYR A 47 2.82 -29.59 -9.65
CA TYR A 47 1.91 -29.51 -10.79
C TYR A 47 1.83 -28.10 -11.40
N LEU A 48 1.83 -27.05 -10.57
CA LEU A 48 1.82 -25.66 -11.03
C LEU A 48 3.12 -25.26 -11.76
N VAL A 49 4.25 -25.91 -11.48
CA VAL A 49 5.56 -25.37 -11.88
C VAL A 49 6.22 -26.13 -13.04
N ALA A 50 6.07 -27.46 -13.18
CA ALA A 50 6.41 -28.23 -14.40
C ALA A 50 6.43 -29.77 -14.22
N GLY A 51 5.92 -30.34 -13.12
CA GLY A 51 5.87 -31.81 -12.96
C GLY A 51 7.16 -32.48 -12.47
N GLU A 52 8.10 -31.73 -11.88
CA GLU A 52 9.29 -32.26 -11.19
C GLU A 52 9.43 -31.66 -9.78
N PRO A 53 10.16 -32.33 -8.85
CA PRO A 53 10.27 -31.88 -7.46
C PRO A 53 10.90 -30.50 -7.37
N LEU A 54 10.14 -29.57 -6.80
CA LEU A 54 10.46 -28.16 -6.68
C LEU A 54 11.73 -27.87 -5.87
N ASP A 55 12.71 -27.23 -6.51
CA ASP A 55 13.66 -26.39 -5.80
C ASP A 55 13.00 -25.03 -5.50
N ILE A 56 12.96 -24.64 -4.23
CA ILE A 56 12.47 -23.31 -3.79
C ILE A 56 13.21 -22.20 -4.54
N TRP A 57 14.47 -22.45 -4.90
CA TRP A 57 15.28 -21.56 -5.72
C TRP A 57 14.66 -21.27 -7.09
N GLU A 58 14.10 -22.28 -7.75
CA GLU A 58 13.48 -22.11 -9.07
C GLU A 58 12.18 -21.32 -9.00
N VAL A 59 11.41 -21.48 -7.92
CA VAL A 59 10.21 -20.65 -7.67
C VAL A 59 10.58 -19.20 -7.45
N GLU A 60 11.60 -18.96 -6.63
CA GLU A 60 12.09 -17.61 -6.34
C GLU A 60 12.67 -16.95 -7.60
N LEU A 61 13.44 -17.68 -8.42
CA LEU A 61 13.96 -17.20 -9.70
C LEU A 61 12.84 -16.88 -10.70
N ARG A 62 11.82 -17.73 -10.82
CA ARG A 62 10.66 -17.45 -11.69
C ARG A 62 9.89 -16.23 -11.22
N PHE A 63 9.79 -16.03 -9.91
CA PHE A 63 9.17 -14.84 -9.34
C PHE A 63 9.99 -13.58 -9.63
N TYR A 64 11.32 -13.59 -9.39
CA TYR A 64 12.18 -12.45 -9.71
C TYR A 64 12.19 -12.15 -11.21
N SER A 65 12.22 -13.17 -12.07
CA SER A 65 12.03 -13.03 -13.52
C SER A 65 10.71 -12.34 -13.86
N ARG A 66 9.59 -12.83 -13.31
CA ARG A 66 8.27 -12.27 -13.61
C ARG A 66 8.09 -10.86 -13.04
N LEU A 67 8.53 -10.60 -11.82
CA LEU A 67 8.56 -9.25 -11.26
C LEU A 67 9.43 -8.31 -12.10
N SER A 68 10.58 -8.78 -12.58
CA SER A 68 11.47 -7.98 -13.42
C SER A 68 10.85 -7.60 -14.75
N VAL A 69 10.08 -8.51 -15.35
CA VAL A 69 9.30 -8.23 -16.55
C VAL A 69 8.22 -7.19 -16.24
N LEU A 70 7.49 -7.35 -15.12
CA LEU A 70 6.42 -6.45 -14.71
C LEU A 70 6.92 -5.04 -14.36
N LEU A 71 8.07 -4.94 -13.70
CA LEU A 71 8.68 -3.68 -13.26
C LEU A 71 9.64 -3.09 -14.31
N GLY A 72 9.91 -3.79 -15.40
CA GLY A 72 10.83 -3.35 -16.45
C GLY A 72 12.30 -3.27 -16.03
N THR A 73 12.72 -3.99 -14.99
CA THR A 73 14.09 -3.95 -14.46
C THR A 73 15.05 -4.91 -15.17
N GLY A 74 14.52 -5.86 -15.94
CA GLY A 74 15.30 -6.92 -16.60
C GLY A 74 15.74 -8.03 -15.64
N GLU A 75 16.16 -9.17 -16.20
CA GLU A 75 16.63 -10.32 -15.41
C GLU A 75 18.10 -10.16 -14.99
N HIS A 76 18.48 -10.76 -13.87
CA HIS A 76 19.85 -10.67 -13.35
C HIS A 76 20.35 -12.02 -12.82
N GLN A 77 21.65 -12.33 -12.98
CA GLN A 77 22.21 -13.62 -12.55
C GLN A 77 22.59 -13.66 -11.06
N ASP A 78 22.86 -12.50 -10.48
CA ASP A 78 23.15 -12.33 -9.04
C ASP A 78 21.85 -12.02 -8.28
N PRO A 79 21.38 -12.93 -7.41
CA PRO A 79 20.13 -12.82 -6.65
C PRO A 79 20.07 -11.62 -5.70
N GLU A 80 21.19 -11.25 -5.08
CA GLU A 80 21.23 -10.13 -4.14
C GLU A 80 21.05 -8.80 -4.90
N LYS A 81 21.75 -8.63 -6.02
CA LYS A 81 21.58 -7.47 -6.90
C LYS A 81 20.21 -7.45 -7.56
N TRP A 82 19.67 -8.62 -7.91
CA TRP A 82 18.33 -8.74 -8.47
C TRP A 82 17.28 -8.25 -7.46
N SER A 83 17.39 -8.71 -6.21
CA SER A 83 16.53 -8.30 -5.11
C SER A 83 16.61 -6.79 -4.87
N GLU A 84 17.82 -6.21 -4.88
CA GLU A 84 18.01 -4.76 -4.76
C GLU A 84 17.37 -3.98 -5.91
N MET A 85 17.56 -4.41 -7.16
CA MET A 85 16.94 -3.79 -8.34
C MET A 85 15.41 -3.82 -8.27
N LEU A 86 14.85 -4.97 -7.90
CA LEU A 86 13.41 -5.14 -7.71
C LEU A 86 12.90 -4.25 -6.58
N PHE A 87 13.60 -4.22 -5.44
CA PHE A 87 13.25 -3.37 -4.31
C PHE A 87 13.25 -1.88 -4.70
N CYS A 88 14.25 -1.44 -5.46
CA CYS A 88 14.34 -0.07 -5.95
C CYS A 88 13.20 0.27 -6.92
N ALA A 89 12.93 -0.56 -7.93
CA ALA A 89 11.85 -0.32 -8.88
C ALA A 89 10.46 -0.33 -8.20
N LEU A 90 10.30 -1.12 -7.15
CA LEU A 90 9.11 -1.07 -6.30
C LEU A 90 9.01 0.25 -5.54
N GLY A 91 10.11 0.70 -4.93
CA GLY A 91 10.17 2.01 -4.28
C GLY A 91 9.79 3.14 -5.24
N GLU A 92 10.27 3.09 -6.49
CA GLU A 92 9.93 4.06 -7.54
C GLU A 92 8.45 4.00 -7.94
N MET A 93 7.88 2.80 -8.10
CA MET A 93 6.45 2.64 -8.38
C MET A 93 5.58 3.19 -7.23
N VAL A 94 5.94 2.88 -5.97
CA VAL A 94 5.26 3.44 -4.77
C VAL A 94 5.35 4.96 -4.77
N LEU A 95 6.54 5.50 -5.05
CA LEU A 95 6.75 6.94 -5.09
C LEU A 95 5.93 7.59 -6.20
N SER A 96 5.78 6.94 -7.36
CA SER A 96 4.94 7.40 -8.46
C SER A 96 3.45 7.43 -8.07
N GLU A 97 2.94 6.42 -7.38
CA GLU A 97 1.54 6.40 -6.91
C GLU A 97 1.28 7.46 -5.82
N LEU A 98 2.26 7.72 -4.95
CA LEU A 98 2.16 8.78 -3.95
C LEU A 98 2.45 10.18 -4.48
N LYS A 99 3.06 10.29 -5.67
CA LYS A 99 3.50 11.57 -6.23
C LYS A 99 2.43 12.67 -6.11
N PRO A 100 1.15 12.47 -6.46
CA PRO A 100 0.12 13.51 -6.33
C PRO A 100 -0.09 13.96 -4.88
N VAL A 101 -0.02 13.02 -3.93
CA VAL A 101 -0.13 13.31 -2.49
C VAL A 101 1.04 14.19 -2.05
N LEU A 102 2.25 13.86 -2.51
CA LEU A 102 3.46 14.62 -2.19
C LEU A 102 3.43 16.01 -2.79
N GLU A 103 2.97 16.14 -4.03
CA GLU A 103 2.90 17.40 -4.74
C GLU A 103 1.83 18.32 -4.16
N VAL A 104 0.68 17.78 -3.77
CA VAL A 104 -0.35 18.53 -3.03
C VAL A 104 0.18 18.99 -1.69
N ALA A 105 0.79 18.11 -0.89
CA ALA A 105 1.31 18.50 0.40
C ALA A 105 2.39 19.57 0.28
N LYS A 106 3.27 19.42 -0.71
CA LYS A 106 4.33 20.37 -1.01
C LYS A 106 3.77 21.72 -1.46
N PHE A 107 2.74 21.73 -2.31
CA PHE A 107 2.10 22.95 -2.76
C PHE A 107 1.45 23.72 -1.60
N MET A 108 0.75 23.00 -0.72
CA MET A 108 0.13 23.60 0.47
C MET A 108 1.18 24.12 1.46
N ALA A 109 2.22 23.34 1.73
CA ALA A 109 3.30 23.70 2.65
C ALA A 109 4.24 24.81 2.15
N TRP A 110 4.06 25.27 0.90
CA TRP A 110 4.76 26.43 0.36
C TRP A 110 3.80 27.60 0.07
N ALA A 111 2.53 27.50 0.48
CA ALA A 111 1.50 28.48 0.14
C ALA A 111 1.80 29.89 0.69
N ASP A 112 2.42 29.98 1.86
CA ASP A 112 2.84 31.23 2.50
C ASP A 112 4.32 31.60 2.17
N GLY A 113 4.99 30.78 1.35
CA GLY A 113 6.40 30.92 0.99
C GLY A 113 7.39 30.37 2.03
N ARG A 114 6.93 29.65 3.06
CA ARG A 114 7.77 29.03 4.09
C ARG A 114 7.34 27.61 4.36
N PHE A 115 8.31 26.70 4.40
CA PHE A 115 8.07 25.31 4.75
C PHE A 115 8.40 25.09 6.24
N VAL A 116 7.39 24.83 7.08
CA VAL A 116 7.57 24.71 8.54
C VAL A 116 7.72 23.25 9.00
N SER A 117 8.26 23.06 10.20
CA SER A 117 8.56 21.73 10.74
C SER A 117 7.35 20.83 10.94
N ASN A 118 6.17 21.40 11.22
CA ASN A 118 4.95 20.62 11.43
C ASN A 118 4.42 20.04 10.12
N GLU A 119 4.55 20.78 9.01
CA GLU A 119 4.19 20.30 7.68
C GLU A 119 5.14 19.20 7.22
N LEU A 120 6.45 19.37 7.47
CA LEU A 120 7.44 18.32 7.24
C LEU A 120 7.10 17.04 8.02
N ALA A 121 6.61 17.17 9.25
CA ALA A 121 6.24 16.02 10.07
C ALA A 121 5.04 15.24 9.49
N VAL A 122 4.13 15.88 8.73
CA VAL A 122 3.05 15.18 8.01
C VAL A 122 3.62 14.20 6.98
N PHE A 123 4.64 14.64 6.23
CA PHE A 123 5.35 13.78 5.30
C PHE A 123 5.99 12.60 6.01
N ASP A 124 6.66 12.84 7.14
CA ASP A 124 7.27 11.77 7.94
C ASP A 124 6.24 10.76 8.44
N VAL A 125 5.04 11.20 8.86
CA VAL A 125 3.95 10.28 9.23
C VAL A 125 3.54 9.42 8.05
N ILE A 126 3.32 10.01 6.86
CA ILE A 126 2.95 9.27 5.64
C ILE A 126 4.01 8.24 5.25
N PHE A 127 5.29 8.64 5.23
CA PHE A 127 6.37 7.74 4.85
C PHE A 127 6.70 6.69 5.89
N SER A 128 6.49 6.98 7.18
CA SER A 128 6.72 5.99 8.25
C SER A 128 5.83 4.74 8.08
N GLN A 129 4.68 4.88 7.41
CA GLN A 129 3.79 3.77 7.08
C GLN A 129 4.29 2.91 5.91
N LEU A 130 5.24 3.45 5.14
CA LEU A 130 5.74 2.87 3.90
C LEU A 130 7.22 2.53 4.08
N LYS A 131 7.48 1.39 4.74
CA LYS A 131 8.85 0.91 5.01
C LYS A 131 9.72 0.80 3.76
N LEU A 132 9.11 0.57 2.59
CA LEU A 132 9.75 0.57 1.26
C LEU A 132 10.41 1.91 0.91
N LEU A 133 9.83 3.02 1.37
CA LEU A 133 10.33 4.37 1.09
C LEU A 133 11.38 4.86 2.08
N ARG A 134 11.77 4.04 3.07
CA ARG A 134 12.76 4.44 4.08
C ARG A 134 14.08 4.89 3.45
N ASN A 135 14.51 4.20 2.39
CA ASN A 135 15.74 4.52 1.65
C ASN A 135 15.57 5.77 0.76
N TYR A 136 14.34 6.11 0.40
CA TYR A 136 13.99 7.28 -0.40
C TYR A 136 13.72 8.53 0.44
N LYS A 137 13.70 8.43 1.78
CA LYS A 137 13.37 9.54 2.69
C LYS A 137 14.16 10.81 2.37
N LYS A 138 15.47 10.70 2.14
CA LYS A 138 16.32 11.86 1.80
C LYS A 138 15.87 12.50 0.49
N SER A 139 15.74 11.72 -0.57
CA SER A 139 15.29 12.22 -1.88
C SER A 139 13.92 12.87 -1.81
N ILE A 140 13.02 12.31 -1.00
CA ILE A 140 11.68 12.87 -0.86
C ILE A 140 11.70 14.19 -0.08
N VAL A 141 12.49 14.28 1.00
CA VAL A 141 12.72 15.55 1.70
C VAL A 141 13.31 16.59 0.73
N ASP A 142 14.31 16.20 -0.06
CA ASP A 142 14.93 17.09 -1.06
C ASP A 142 13.90 17.58 -2.11
N ILE A 143 12.97 16.70 -2.53
CA ILE A 143 11.85 17.07 -3.42
C ILE A 143 10.92 18.09 -2.74
N CYS A 144 10.57 17.88 -1.47
CA CYS A 144 9.65 18.74 -0.73
C CYS A 144 10.24 20.12 -0.39
N MET A 145 11.55 20.22 -0.23
CA MET A 145 12.25 21.45 0.18
C MET A 145 12.37 22.53 -0.92
N ASN A 146 11.92 22.26 -2.14
CA ASN A 146 11.98 23.23 -3.25
C ASN A 146 10.58 23.65 -3.66
N PRO A 147 10.22 24.94 -3.81
CA PRO A 147 8.86 25.31 -4.21
C PRO A 147 8.47 24.71 -5.58
N MET A 148 7.19 24.36 -5.73
CA MET A 148 6.64 23.80 -6.97
C MET A 148 5.86 24.87 -7.77
N PRO A 149 6.15 25.08 -9.06
CA PRO A 149 5.33 25.93 -9.90
C PRO A 149 3.90 25.38 -10.05
N ALA A 150 2.89 26.24 -9.91
CA ALA A 150 1.48 25.86 -10.04
C ALA A 150 1.14 25.22 -11.41
N GLY A 151 1.83 25.62 -12.48
CA GLY A 151 1.65 25.03 -13.81
C GLY A 151 2.10 23.56 -13.90
N THR A 152 3.16 23.20 -13.17
CA THR A 152 3.65 21.82 -13.06
C THR A 152 2.64 20.96 -12.30
N LEU A 153 2.21 21.43 -11.12
CA LEU A 153 1.18 20.75 -10.32
C LEU A 153 -0.10 20.51 -11.12
N LYS A 154 -0.57 21.53 -11.87
CA LYS A 154 -1.78 21.41 -12.69
C LYS A 154 -1.67 20.29 -13.74
N ALA A 155 -0.49 20.11 -14.33
CA ALA A 155 -0.23 19.06 -15.30
C ALA A 155 -0.16 17.68 -14.64
N ASP A 156 0.54 17.58 -13.50
CA ASP A 156 0.66 16.32 -12.76
C ASP A 156 -0.69 15.85 -12.17
N LEU A 157 -1.58 16.78 -11.79
CA LEU A 157 -2.92 16.47 -11.30
C LEU A 157 -3.96 16.20 -12.40
N ALA A 158 -3.64 16.44 -13.67
CA ALA A 158 -4.57 16.26 -14.78
C ALA A 158 -5.22 14.87 -14.86
N PRO A 159 -4.50 13.75 -14.61
CA PRO A 159 -5.09 12.40 -14.62
C PRO A 159 -6.14 12.16 -13.53
N TYR A 160 -6.18 12.97 -12.48
CA TYR A 160 -7.03 12.75 -11.30
C TYR A 160 -8.35 13.52 -11.35
N ARG A 161 -8.50 14.47 -12.29
CA ARG A 161 -9.72 15.29 -12.46
C ARG A 161 -10.99 14.47 -12.69
N THR A 162 -10.86 13.36 -13.42
CA THR A 162 -11.99 12.49 -13.78
C THR A 162 -12.31 11.44 -12.70
N ASN A 163 -11.48 11.32 -11.66
CA ASN A 163 -11.68 10.39 -10.55
C ASN A 163 -12.11 11.18 -9.32
N SER A 164 -13.43 11.31 -9.13
CA SER A 164 -14.01 12.10 -8.03
C SER A 164 -13.50 11.69 -6.65
N THR A 165 -13.36 10.39 -6.41
CA THR A 165 -12.87 9.89 -5.13
C THR A 165 -11.42 10.33 -4.88
N LYS A 166 -10.52 10.15 -5.85
CA LYS A 166 -9.11 10.56 -5.68
C LYS A 166 -8.97 12.08 -5.59
N SER A 167 -9.72 12.84 -6.38
CA SER A 167 -9.66 14.31 -6.34
C SER A 167 -10.19 14.86 -5.01
N GLU A 168 -11.30 14.33 -4.49
CA GLU A 168 -11.83 14.69 -3.16
C GLU A 168 -10.83 14.38 -2.05
N MET A 169 -10.13 13.24 -2.13
CA MET A 169 -9.14 12.85 -1.12
C MET A 169 -7.89 13.75 -1.15
N LEU A 170 -7.41 14.09 -2.34
CA LEU A 170 -6.30 15.04 -2.49
C LEU A 170 -6.69 16.42 -1.94
N LEU A 171 -7.91 16.87 -2.22
CA LEU A 171 -8.42 18.14 -1.69
C LEU A 171 -8.60 18.08 -0.16
N ALA A 172 -9.14 16.99 0.38
CA ALA A 172 -9.30 16.78 1.82
C ALA A 172 -7.96 16.82 2.55
N PHE A 173 -6.94 16.21 1.95
CA PHE A 173 -5.58 16.21 2.47
C PHE A 173 -4.95 17.61 2.44
N ALA A 174 -5.15 18.37 1.36
CA ALA A 174 -4.70 19.74 1.26
C ALA A 174 -5.27 20.64 2.37
N TRP A 175 -6.58 20.53 2.63
CA TRP A 175 -7.23 21.29 3.71
C TRP A 175 -6.69 20.88 5.09
N ALA A 176 -6.47 19.59 5.31
CA ALA A 176 -5.93 19.11 6.58
C ALA A 176 -4.52 19.67 6.86
N ILE A 177 -3.68 19.84 5.82
CA ILE A 177 -2.36 20.48 5.95
C ILE A 177 -2.49 21.95 6.33
N ALA A 178 -3.36 22.70 5.66
CA ALA A 178 -3.64 24.11 5.98
C ALA A 178 -4.22 24.35 7.39
N MET A 179 -4.63 23.29 8.09
CA MET A 179 -5.13 23.36 9.47
C MET A 179 -4.07 23.03 10.53
N VAL A 180 -2.88 22.56 10.14
CA VAL A 180 -1.81 22.11 11.06
C VAL A 180 -1.42 23.18 12.06
N ASP A 181 -1.30 24.41 11.56
CA ASP A 181 -0.87 25.55 12.37
C ASP A 181 -2.02 26.29 13.06
N LEU A 182 -3.24 25.73 13.03
CA LEU A 182 -4.47 26.19 13.71
C LEU A 182 -5.00 27.58 13.29
N GLU A 183 -4.15 28.44 12.73
CA GLU A 183 -4.53 29.68 12.06
C GLU A 183 -4.39 29.51 10.56
N THR A 184 -5.47 29.07 9.90
CA THR A 184 -5.46 28.97 8.45
C THR A 184 -5.37 30.37 7.82
N HIS A 185 -4.22 30.69 7.24
CA HIS A 185 -3.93 31.99 6.66
C HIS A 185 -4.61 32.18 5.30
N GLU A 186 -4.82 33.44 4.90
CA GLU A 186 -5.47 33.77 3.62
C GLU A 186 -4.74 33.15 2.41
N THR A 187 -3.42 33.01 2.51
CA THR A 187 -2.57 32.36 1.50
C THR A 187 -2.87 30.88 1.34
N GLU A 188 -3.09 30.16 2.43
CA GLU A 188 -3.44 28.73 2.41
C GLU A 188 -4.86 28.52 1.88
N ILE A 189 -5.79 29.42 2.21
CA ILE A 189 -7.15 29.40 1.65
C ILE A 189 -7.09 29.59 0.12
N LYS A 190 -6.30 30.57 -0.35
CA LYS A 190 -6.11 30.81 -1.79
C LYS A 190 -5.44 29.63 -2.49
N ALA A 191 -4.46 28.98 -1.85
CA ALA A 191 -3.84 27.78 -2.37
C ALA A 191 -4.84 26.62 -2.46
N TYR A 192 -5.64 26.41 -1.42
CA TYR A 192 -6.71 25.41 -1.40
C TYR A 192 -7.75 25.64 -2.51
N ASP A 193 -8.22 26.87 -2.69
CA ASP A 193 -9.15 27.23 -3.77
C ASP A 193 -8.53 27.00 -5.15
N SER A 194 -7.24 27.35 -5.31
CA SER A 194 -6.50 27.10 -6.55
C SER A 194 -6.38 25.61 -6.85
N LEU A 195 -6.16 24.77 -5.83
CA LEU A 195 -6.08 23.33 -5.97
C LEU A 195 -7.43 22.72 -6.37
N ALA A 196 -8.53 23.17 -5.76
CA ALA A 196 -9.88 22.74 -6.13
C ALA A 196 -10.17 23.02 -7.61
N LEU A 197 -9.78 24.21 -8.10
CA LEU A 197 -9.87 24.57 -9.52
C LEU A 197 -8.97 23.70 -10.41
N MET A 198 -7.76 23.33 -9.95
CA MET A 198 -6.88 22.44 -10.71
C MET A 198 -7.45 21.02 -10.85
N LEU A 199 -8.21 20.57 -9.85
CA LEU A 199 -8.86 19.26 -9.81
C LEU A 199 -10.27 19.24 -10.43
N ASP A 200 -10.75 20.37 -10.96
CA ASP A 200 -12.10 20.56 -11.50
C ASP A 200 -13.22 20.20 -10.49
N ILE A 201 -13.01 20.51 -9.21
CA ILE A 201 -13.97 20.27 -8.12
C ILE A 201 -14.93 21.48 -7.99
N THR A 202 -16.23 21.21 -7.86
CA THR A 202 -17.25 22.27 -7.71
C THR A 202 -17.16 22.95 -6.34
N ASP A 203 -17.67 24.18 -6.24
CA ASP A 203 -17.68 24.91 -4.98
C ASP A 203 -18.51 24.22 -3.89
N GLU A 204 -19.61 23.55 -4.24
CA GLU A 204 -20.41 22.79 -3.27
C GLU A 204 -19.62 21.62 -2.70
N LEU A 205 -18.94 20.85 -3.56
CA LEU A 205 -18.14 19.70 -3.14
C LEU A 205 -16.91 20.15 -2.35
N LYS A 206 -16.25 21.23 -2.79
CA LYS A 206 -15.13 21.86 -2.07
C LYS A 206 -15.51 22.24 -0.64
N GLN A 207 -16.70 22.82 -0.45
CA GLN A 207 -17.19 23.20 0.88
C GLN A 207 -17.54 21.95 1.71
N ALA A 208 -18.18 20.94 1.11
CA ALA A 208 -18.50 19.69 1.78
C ALA A 208 -17.24 18.95 2.27
N VAL A 209 -16.18 18.90 1.46
CA VAL A 209 -14.88 18.33 1.82
C VAL A 209 -14.27 19.09 3.01
N LYS A 210 -14.25 20.42 2.94
CA LYS A 210 -13.74 21.29 4.00
C LYS A 210 -14.47 21.07 5.33
N ASP A 211 -15.80 21.02 5.31
CA ASP A 211 -16.62 20.82 6.50
C ASP A 211 -16.39 19.44 7.12
N LYS A 212 -16.30 18.40 6.29
CA LYS A 212 -16.02 17.02 6.72
C LYS A 212 -14.68 16.91 7.42
N VAL A 213 -13.61 17.44 6.82
CA VAL A 213 -12.26 17.40 7.38
C VAL A 213 -12.18 18.20 8.68
N THR A 214 -12.80 19.39 8.71
CA THR A 214 -12.83 20.25 9.90
C THR A 214 -13.54 19.55 11.07
N LYS A 215 -14.69 18.92 10.81
CA LYS A 215 -15.42 18.14 11.83
C LYS A 215 -14.57 16.99 12.37
N ASN A 216 -13.89 16.25 11.50
CA ASN A 216 -13.01 15.17 11.90
C ASN A 216 -11.82 15.68 12.73
N TRP A 217 -11.21 16.79 12.32
CA TRP A 217 -10.11 17.43 13.04
C TRP A 217 -10.52 17.83 14.46
N ILE A 218 -11.67 18.51 14.61
CA ILE A 218 -12.20 18.90 15.91
C ILE A 218 -12.42 17.65 16.78
N SER A 219 -13.07 16.61 16.25
CA SER A 219 -13.27 15.36 16.97
C SER A 219 -11.95 14.74 17.46
N LEU A 220 -10.94 14.68 16.60
CA LEU A 220 -9.62 14.14 16.95
C LEU A 220 -8.89 15.00 17.99
N SER A 221 -9.01 16.33 17.90
CA SER A 221 -8.39 17.27 18.83
C SER A 221 -8.97 17.17 20.26
N THR A 222 -10.22 16.75 20.38
CA THR A 222 -10.88 16.53 21.67
C THR A 222 -10.56 15.18 22.29
N ASP A 223 -10.06 14.22 21.51
CA ASP A 223 -9.59 12.93 22.01
C ASP A 223 -8.18 13.09 22.59
N LYS A 224 -8.05 12.96 23.92
CA LYS A 224 -6.78 13.09 24.65
C LYS A 224 -5.70 12.09 24.20
N LYS A 225 -6.04 11.08 23.40
CA LYS A 225 -5.09 10.08 22.90
C LYS A 225 -4.23 10.57 21.72
N THR A 226 -4.64 11.61 21.00
CA THR A 226 -3.93 12.05 19.78
C THR A 226 -3.36 13.45 19.98
N THR A 227 -2.13 13.54 20.49
CA THR A 227 -1.45 14.83 20.73
C THR A 227 -0.57 15.29 19.57
N ASP A 228 -0.22 14.41 18.63
CA ASP A 228 0.59 14.74 17.46
C ASP A 228 -0.28 15.30 16.32
N LYS A 229 -0.13 16.61 16.06
CA LYS A 229 -0.83 17.33 14.99
C LYS A 229 -0.60 16.72 13.62
N SER A 230 0.61 16.27 13.34
CA SER A 230 1.00 15.68 12.04
C SER A 230 0.22 14.39 11.80
N ARG A 231 0.00 13.60 12.86
CA ARG A 231 -0.84 12.41 12.81
C ARG A 231 -2.31 12.75 12.61
N MET A 232 -2.79 13.83 13.22
CA MET A 232 -4.18 14.30 13.04
C MET A 232 -4.48 14.65 11.59
N VAL A 233 -3.55 15.28 10.85
CA VAL A 233 -3.73 15.60 9.41
C VAL A 233 -4.05 14.36 8.60
N VAL A 234 -3.25 13.31 8.79
CA VAL A 234 -3.37 12.06 8.04
C VAL A 234 -4.68 11.34 8.39
N LEU A 235 -5.13 11.43 9.64
CA LEU A 235 -6.38 10.82 10.10
C LEU A 235 -7.62 11.63 9.67
N SER A 236 -7.62 12.96 9.82
CA SER A 236 -8.77 13.81 9.51
C SER A 236 -9.10 13.86 8.02
N SER A 237 -8.07 13.73 7.17
CA SER A 237 -8.19 13.68 5.71
C SER A 237 -8.60 12.30 5.16
N GLY A 238 -8.49 11.24 5.96
CA GLY A 238 -8.65 9.85 5.48
C GLY A 238 -7.44 9.32 4.70
N MET A 239 -6.31 10.04 4.70
CA MET A 239 -5.08 9.62 4.01
C MET A 239 -4.47 8.34 4.61
N ASP A 240 -4.67 8.10 5.91
CA ASP A 240 -4.27 6.84 6.57
C ASP A 240 -4.92 5.62 5.90
N GLU A 241 -6.22 5.71 5.64
CA GLU A 241 -7.01 4.65 5.03
C GLU A 241 -6.66 4.49 3.55
N TYR A 242 -6.40 5.60 2.85
CA TYR A 242 -5.91 5.56 1.47
C TYR A 242 -4.60 4.79 1.35
N ILE A 243 -3.60 5.15 2.16
CA ILE A 243 -2.28 4.53 2.13
C ILE A 243 -2.41 3.05 2.47
N LYS A 244 -3.25 2.72 3.47
CA LYS A 244 -3.56 1.34 3.84
C LYS A 244 -4.15 0.55 2.68
N GLN A 245 -5.18 1.06 2.02
CA GLN A 245 -5.80 0.40 0.88
C GLN A 245 -4.82 0.27 -0.29
N MET A 246 -4.08 1.34 -0.59
CA MET A 246 -3.08 1.39 -1.65
C MET A 246 -2.03 0.30 -1.46
N ILE A 247 -1.54 0.07 -0.24
CA ILE A 247 -0.55 -0.99 0.05
C ILE A 247 -1.18 -2.34 0.44
N GLY A 248 -2.50 -2.48 0.34
CA GLY A 248 -3.21 -3.71 0.68
C GLY A 248 -3.17 -4.08 2.17
N MET A 249 -3.01 -3.11 3.08
CA MET A 249 -2.95 -3.35 4.54
C MET A 249 -4.16 -4.12 5.07
N ASP A 250 -5.36 -3.83 4.58
CA ASP A 250 -6.57 -4.44 5.10
C ASP A 250 -6.61 -5.94 4.78
N VAL A 251 -6.12 -6.30 3.59
CA VAL A 251 -5.94 -7.69 3.16
C VAL A 251 -4.74 -8.33 3.85
N TYR A 252 -3.66 -7.57 4.07
CA TYR A 252 -2.49 -8.01 4.85
C TYR A 252 -2.85 -8.37 6.31
N GLN A 253 -3.72 -7.59 6.95
CA GLN A 253 -4.14 -7.87 8.33
C GLN A 253 -5.02 -9.11 8.41
N VAL A 254 -5.88 -9.34 7.41
CA VAL A 254 -6.63 -10.60 7.25
C VAL A 254 -5.66 -11.76 7.07
N PHE A 255 -4.62 -11.57 6.25
CA PHE A 255 -3.64 -12.59 5.91
C PHE A 255 -2.77 -13.00 7.10
N THR A 256 -2.28 -12.03 7.87
CA THR A 256 -1.35 -12.27 8.99
C THR A 256 -2.04 -12.53 10.33
N GLY A 257 -3.37 -12.36 10.41
CA GLY A 257 -4.13 -12.56 11.64
C GLY A 257 -3.78 -11.57 12.77
N VAL A 258 -3.09 -10.46 12.46
CA VAL A 258 -2.59 -9.48 13.45
C VAL A 258 -3.70 -8.54 13.97
N SER A 259 -4.92 -8.65 13.44
CA SER A 259 -6.07 -7.93 13.96
C SER A 259 -6.71 -8.72 15.13
N GLY A 260 -6.67 -8.12 16.31
CA GLY A 260 -7.22 -8.71 17.54
C GLY A 260 -8.74 -8.69 17.68
N GLU A 261 -9.53 -8.17 16.73
CA GLU A 261 -10.97 -7.92 16.99
C GLU A 261 -11.97 -8.14 15.84
N SER A 262 -11.59 -8.66 14.67
CA SER A 262 -12.58 -8.93 13.61
C SER A 262 -12.87 -10.42 13.46
N ASP A 263 -14.14 -10.79 13.55
CA ASP A 263 -14.66 -12.10 13.15
C ASP A 263 -14.56 -12.22 11.62
N TYR A 264 -13.37 -12.60 11.13
CA TYR A 264 -13.04 -12.71 9.70
C TYR A 264 -13.72 -13.88 8.98
N SER A 265 -14.66 -14.57 9.63
CA SER A 265 -15.40 -15.71 9.10
C SER A 265 -16.29 -15.37 7.90
N ASN A 266 -16.65 -14.09 7.70
CA ASN A 266 -17.53 -13.60 6.63
C ASN A 266 -16.85 -12.77 5.53
N VAL A 267 -15.51 -12.64 5.54
CA VAL A 267 -14.81 -11.86 4.51
C VAL A 267 -14.41 -12.78 3.36
N ASP A 268 -14.98 -12.56 2.18
CA ASP A 268 -14.51 -13.21 0.95
C ASP A 268 -13.12 -12.67 0.60
N PHE A 269 -12.11 -13.41 1.03
CA PHE A 269 -10.70 -13.07 0.82
C PHE A 269 -10.35 -13.09 -0.67
N GLU A 270 -10.96 -13.97 -1.47
CA GLU A 270 -10.68 -14.06 -2.90
C GLU A 270 -11.17 -12.80 -3.60
N GLU A 271 -12.39 -12.36 -3.31
CA GLU A 271 -12.93 -11.10 -3.82
C GLU A 271 -12.05 -9.91 -3.42
N LYS A 272 -11.66 -9.80 -2.14
CA LYS A 272 -10.81 -8.71 -1.66
C LYS A 272 -9.39 -8.75 -2.21
N PHE A 273 -8.80 -9.93 -2.36
CA PHE A 273 -7.47 -10.08 -2.92
C PHE A 273 -7.50 -9.78 -4.43
N ASN A 274 -8.55 -10.18 -5.14
CA ASN A 274 -8.73 -9.86 -6.56
C ASN A 274 -9.01 -8.37 -6.78
N SER A 275 -9.66 -7.69 -5.83
CA SER A 275 -9.86 -6.25 -5.90
C SER A 275 -8.58 -5.44 -5.62
N LEU A 276 -7.51 -6.07 -5.10
CA LEU A 276 -6.23 -5.40 -4.92
C LEU A 276 -5.56 -5.13 -6.26
N THR A 277 -5.00 -3.94 -6.39
CA THR A 277 -4.09 -3.64 -7.50
C THR A 277 -2.84 -4.52 -7.44
N LEU A 278 -2.21 -4.74 -8.59
CA LEU A 278 -0.91 -5.43 -8.67
C LEU A 278 0.12 -4.76 -7.74
N PHE A 279 0.11 -3.42 -7.69
CA PHE A 279 0.90 -2.62 -6.76
C PHE A 279 0.70 -3.02 -5.29
N SER A 280 -0.56 -3.14 -4.85
CA SER A 280 -0.90 -3.52 -3.48
C SER A 280 -0.38 -4.91 -3.14
N LYS A 281 -0.57 -5.86 -4.06
CA LYS A 281 -0.12 -7.25 -3.91
C LYS A 281 1.40 -7.34 -3.78
N ILE A 282 2.16 -6.61 -4.60
CA ILE A 282 3.63 -6.61 -4.52
C ILE A 282 4.11 -5.86 -3.27
N SER A 283 3.47 -4.75 -2.90
CA SER A 283 3.80 -4.01 -1.68
C SER A 283 3.63 -4.86 -0.42
N MET A 284 2.64 -5.76 -0.40
CA MET A 284 2.48 -6.74 0.67
C MET A 284 3.65 -7.72 0.72
N LEU A 285 4.08 -8.28 -0.42
CA LEU A 285 5.19 -9.25 -0.50
C LEU A 285 6.52 -8.69 0.03
N CYS A 286 6.76 -7.40 -0.18
CA CYS A 286 8.02 -6.76 0.18
C CYS A 286 8.09 -6.28 1.64
N ARG A 287 7.12 -6.66 2.47
CA ARG A 287 7.12 -6.34 3.89
C ARG A 287 8.18 -7.13 4.64
N PRO A 288 9.04 -6.46 5.45
CA PRO A 288 10.10 -7.14 6.20
C PRO A 288 9.55 -8.05 7.31
N GLU A 289 8.31 -7.84 7.74
CA GLU A 289 7.64 -8.66 8.76
C GLU A 289 7.15 -10.00 8.23
N LEU A 290 7.04 -10.15 6.90
CA LEU A 290 6.59 -11.40 6.32
C LEU A 290 7.66 -12.48 6.43
N THR A 291 7.25 -13.64 6.90
CA THR A 291 8.06 -14.84 6.80
C THR A 291 8.20 -15.27 5.35
N LEU A 292 9.20 -16.10 5.06
CA LEU A 292 9.35 -16.72 3.73
C LEU A 292 8.07 -17.46 3.31
N LEU A 293 7.37 -18.08 4.26
CA LEU A 293 6.12 -18.79 4.04
C LEU A 293 5.00 -17.84 3.62
N ASP A 294 4.81 -16.73 4.35
CA ASP A 294 3.79 -15.74 4.02
C ASP A 294 3.97 -15.20 2.60
N ARG A 295 5.23 -14.98 2.22
CA ARG A 295 5.60 -14.59 0.85
C ARG A 295 5.24 -15.69 -0.15
N ILE A 296 5.56 -16.95 0.11
CA ILE A 296 5.20 -18.07 -0.78
C ILE A 296 3.68 -18.14 -0.99
N VAL A 297 2.89 -18.03 0.07
CA VAL A 297 1.44 -18.11 -0.01
C VAL A 297 0.85 -16.90 -0.75
N LEU A 298 1.32 -15.69 -0.48
CA LEU A 298 0.92 -14.50 -1.24
C LEU A 298 1.35 -14.57 -2.71
N MET A 299 2.54 -15.11 -2.99
CA MET A 299 3.03 -15.34 -4.36
C MET A 299 2.12 -16.32 -5.11
N LEU A 300 1.71 -17.41 -4.47
CA LEU A 300 0.78 -18.37 -5.06
C LEU A 300 -0.59 -17.74 -5.31
N ALA A 301 -1.11 -16.96 -4.35
CA ALA A 301 -2.35 -16.22 -4.51
C ALA A 301 -2.27 -15.22 -5.70
N MET A 302 -1.14 -14.53 -5.89
CA MET A 302 -0.93 -13.65 -7.04
C MET A 302 -0.94 -14.41 -8.37
N ILE A 303 -0.25 -15.54 -8.45
CA ILE A 303 -0.17 -16.38 -9.66
C ILE A 303 -1.56 -16.90 -10.06
N LEU A 304 -2.41 -17.22 -9.07
CA LEU A 304 -3.74 -17.77 -9.32
C LEU A 304 -4.81 -16.70 -9.58
N ALA A 305 -4.63 -15.49 -9.04
CA ALA A 305 -5.51 -14.35 -9.27
C ALA A 305 -5.33 -13.71 -10.65
N GLU A 306 -4.14 -13.81 -11.25
CA GLU A 306 -3.89 -13.42 -12.64
C GLU A 306 -4.31 -14.55 -13.60
N LYS A 307 -5.62 -14.66 -13.88
CA LYS A 307 -6.13 -15.41 -15.04
C LYS A 307 -6.26 -14.51 -16.27
#